data_AF-A0A1F7J969-F1
#
_entry.id   AF-A0A1F7J969-F1
#
_cell.length_a   1.000
_cell.length_b   1.000
_cell.length_c   1.000
_cell.angle_alpha   90.00
_cell.angle_beta   90.00
_cell.angle_gamma   90.00
#
_symmetry.space_group_name_H-M   'P 1'
#
loop_
_entity.id
_entity.type
_entity.pdbx_description
1 polymer ?
#
loop_
_entity_poly.entity_id
_entity_poly.type
_entity_poly.pdbx_seq_one_letter_code
_entity_poly.pdbx_strand_id
1 'polypeptide(L)'
;MKKELKIPQFKNEDEEREFWWKVDLSEYFEPKDFVPVSFPNLKPTSRSISIRIPEYLLYRVKEEANKINIPYQSLIKQYIQKGVASK
;
A
#
# COMPACT_ATOMS: atom_id res chain seq x y z
N MET A 1 0.76 -28.55 -5.36
CA MET A 1 -0.45 -28.14 -6.12
C MET A 1 -1.46 -29.26 -6.10
N LYS A 2 -2.74 -28.97 -5.81
CA LYS A 2 -3.83 -29.96 -5.72
C LYS A 2 -4.54 -30.22 -7.05
N LYS A 3 -4.67 -29.19 -7.91
CA LYS A 3 -5.40 -29.25 -9.18
C LYS A 3 -4.83 -28.22 -10.17
N GLU A 4 -4.81 -28.54 -11.46
CA GLU A 4 -4.37 -27.61 -12.51
C GLU A 4 -5.38 -26.47 -12.70
N LEU A 5 -4.94 -25.23 -12.43
CA LEU A 5 -5.72 -24.03 -12.70
C LEU A 5 -5.54 -23.62 -14.17
N LYS A 6 -6.61 -23.70 -14.97
CA LYS A 6 -6.61 -23.24 -16.37
C LYS A 6 -6.95 -21.75 -16.42
N ILE A 7 -5.94 -20.91 -16.63
CA ILE A 7 -6.09 -19.47 -16.75
C ILE A 7 -6.41 -19.12 -18.21
N PRO A 8 -7.57 -18.50 -18.52
CA PRO A 8 -7.88 -18.07 -19.88
C PRO A 8 -7.04 -16.86 -20.30
N GLN A 9 -6.88 -16.61 -21.61
CA GLN A 9 -6.30 -15.35 -22.09
C GLN A 9 -7.32 -14.22 -21.92
N PHE A 10 -7.04 -13.28 -21.02
CA PHE A 10 -7.87 -12.09 -20.79
C PHE A 10 -7.56 -11.01 -21.82
N LYS A 11 -8.58 -10.24 -22.23
CA LYS A 11 -8.41 -9.10 -23.13
C LYS A 11 -8.19 -7.78 -22.38
N ASN A 12 -8.65 -7.70 -21.13
CA ASN A 12 -8.57 -6.49 -20.29
C ASN A 12 -8.35 -6.84 -18.81
N GLU A 13 -7.79 -5.90 -18.04
CA GLU A 13 -7.51 -6.03 -16.60
C GLU A 13 -8.80 -6.21 -15.79
N ASP A 14 -9.91 -5.59 -16.21
CA ASP A 14 -11.20 -5.71 -15.52
C ASP A 14 -11.75 -7.15 -15.57
N GLU A 15 -11.61 -7.82 -16.72
CA GLU A 15 -12.02 -9.23 -16.89
C GLU A 15 -11.16 -10.16 -16.02
N GLU A 16 -9.86 -9.87 -15.92
CA GLU A 16 -8.94 -10.60 -15.06
C GLU A 16 -9.34 -10.43 -13.57
N ARG A 17 -9.65 -9.21 -13.15
CA ARG A 17 -10.08 -8.91 -11.77
C ARG A 17 -11.36 -9.68 -11.39
N GLU A 18 -12.34 -9.71 -12.29
CA GLU A 18 -13.60 -10.45 -12.07
C GLU A 18 -13.38 -11.96 -11.99
N PHE A 19 -12.46 -12.50 -12.80
CA PHE A 19 -12.10 -13.91 -12.74
C PHE A 19 -11.46 -14.27 -11.39
N TRP A 20 -10.45 -13.50 -10.95
CA TRP A 20 -9.79 -13.75 -9.66
C TRP A 20 -10.72 -13.56 -8.47
N TRP A 21 -11.73 -12.69 -8.57
CA TRP A 21 -12.75 -12.52 -7.53
C TRP A 21 -13.62 -13.77 -7.33
N LYS A 22 -13.85 -14.55 -8.40
CA LYS A 22 -14.70 -15.74 -8.37
C LYS A 22 -13.93 -17.02 -8.07
N VAL A 23 -12.61 -17.04 -8.29
CA VAL A 23 -11.77 -18.23 -8.12
C VAL A 23 -11.31 -18.36 -6.68
N ASP A 24 -11.65 -19.47 -6.02
CA ASP A 24 -11.08 -19.86 -4.74
C ASP A 24 -9.74 -20.57 -4.95
N LEU A 25 -8.65 -19.93 -4.52
CA LEU A 25 -7.29 -20.46 -4.66
C LEU A 25 -6.99 -21.64 -3.71
N SER A 26 -7.80 -21.84 -2.66
CA SER A 26 -7.60 -22.91 -1.67
C SER A 26 -7.88 -24.31 -2.23
N GLU A 27 -8.67 -24.39 -3.30
CA GLU A 27 -8.97 -25.63 -4.02
C GLU A 27 -7.81 -26.09 -4.92
N TYR A 28 -6.94 -25.17 -5.33
CA TYR A 28 -5.88 -25.43 -6.31
C TYR A 28 -4.47 -25.47 -5.71
N PHE A 29 -4.21 -24.69 -4.65
CA PHE A 29 -2.89 -24.53 -4.05
C PHE A 29 -2.81 -25.06 -2.62
N GLU A 30 -1.66 -25.63 -2.25
CA GLU A 30 -1.32 -25.96 -0.86
C GLU A 30 -0.43 -24.87 -0.25
N PRO A 31 -0.43 -24.68 1.08
CA PRO A 31 0.47 -23.73 1.75
C PRO A 31 1.95 -23.88 1.39
N LYS A 32 2.39 -25.09 0.99
CA LYS A 32 3.76 -25.39 0.54
C LYS A 32 4.08 -24.87 -0.86
N ASP A 33 3.07 -24.56 -1.67
CA ASP A 33 3.24 -24.04 -3.04
C ASP A 33 3.48 -22.52 -3.05
N PHE A 34 3.23 -21.82 -1.93
CA PHE A 34 3.41 -20.37 -1.84
C PHE A 34 4.86 -20.02 -1.50
N VAL A 35 5.44 -19.10 -2.27
CA VAL A 35 6.78 -18.55 -2.04
C VAL A 35 6.64 -17.13 -1.51
N PRO A 36 7.42 -16.72 -0.50
CA PRO A 36 7.49 -15.32 -0.08
C PRO A 36 8.01 -14.48 -1.24
N VAL A 37 7.13 -13.69 -1.84
CA VAL A 37 7.47 -12.74 -2.89
C VAL A 37 7.73 -11.37 -2.24
N SER A 38 8.89 -10.79 -2.55
CA SER A 38 9.17 -9.39 -2.30
C SER A 38 8.86 -8.62 -3.58
N PHE A 39 8.14 -7.51 -3.45
CA PHE A 39 7.85 -6.62 -4.57
C PHE A 39 8.70 -5.34 -4.46
N PRO A 40 10.03 -5.42 -4.70
CA PRO A 40 10.93 -4.29 -4.49
C PRO A 40 10.67 -3.11 -5.44
N ASN A 41 10.02 -3.38 -6.57
CA ASN A 41 9.80 -2.41 -7.65
C ASN A 41 8.38 -1.82 -7.71
N LEU A 42 7.50 -2.17 -6.75
CA LEU A 42 6.21 -1.47 -6.65
C LEU A 42 6.48 -0.02 -6.24
N LYS A 43 6.26 0.89 -7.18
CA LYS A 43 6.40 2.33 -6.92
C LYS A 43 5.36 2.71 -5.86
N PRO A 44 5.75 3.20 -4.66
CA PRO A 44 4.77 3.70 -3.71
C PRO A 44 4.03 4.86 -4.38
N THR A 45 2.74 4.65 -4.65
CA THR A 45 1.90 5.63 -5.33
C THR A 45 1.64 6.79 -4.38
N SER A 46 2.26 7.94 -4.63
CA SER A 46 1.99 9.17 -3.88
C SER A 46 0.92 9.98 -4.60
N ARG A 47 -0.17 10.31 -3.89
CA ARG A 47 -1.22 11.21 -4.38
C ARG A 47 -1.15 12.54 -3.64
N SER A 48 -1.08 13.65 -4.37
CA SER A 48 -1.19 14.99 -3.79
C SER A 48 -2.61 15.23 -3.28
N ILE A 49 -2.73 15.67 -2.03
CA ILE A 49 -4.00 16.06 -1.42
C ILE A 49 -3.87 17.47 -0.84
N SER A 50 -4.96 18.23 -0.90
CA SER A 50 -5.07 19.54 -0.23
C SER A 50 -5.73 19.33 1.13
N ILE A 51 -5.06 19.75 2.21
CA ILE A 51 -5.56 19.66 3.58
C ILE A 51 -5.47 21.03 4.27
N ARG A 52 -6.47 21.39 5.06
CA ARG A 52 -6.41 22.58 5.92
C ARG A 52 -5.86 22.18 7.29
N ILE A 53 -4.85 22.91 7.75
CA ILE A 53 -4.20 22.69 9.03
C ILE A 53 -4.13 24.05 9.75
N PRO A 54 -4.40 24.11 11.06
CA PRO A 54 -4.20 25.34 11.82
C PRO A 54 -2.76 25.84 11.74
N GLU A 55 -2.59 27.16 11.64
CA GLU A 55 -1.29 27.78 11.39
C GLU A 55 -0.28 27.51 12.51
N TYR A 56 -0.73 27.58 13.77
CA TYR A 56 0.11 27.28 14.95
C TYR A 56 0.68 25.85 14.91
N LEU A 57 -0.08 24.90 14.36
CA LEU A 57 0.35 23.51 14.28
C LEU A 57 1.40 23.34 13.18
N LEU A 58 1.22 24.02 12.05
CA LEU A 58 2.21 24.03 10.96
C LEU A 58 3.56 24.59 11.45
N TYR A 59 3.55 25.65 12.25
CA TYR A 59 4.77 26.20 12.83
C TYR A 59 5.48 25.19 13.76
N ARG A 60 4.74 24.57 14.69
CA ARG A 60 5.31 23.55 15.58
C ARG A 60 5.91 22.37 14.81
N VAL A 61 5.23 21.91 13.76
CA VAL A 61 5.75 20.81 12.93
C VAL A 61 7.05 21.22 12.22
N LYS A 62 7.17 22.47 11.75
CA LYS A 62 8.41 22.98 11.16
C LYS A 62 9.55 23.04 12.17
N GLU A 63 9.27 23.50 13.40
CA GLU A 63 10.26 23.52 14.49
C GLU A 63 10.77 22.12 14.81
N GLU A 64 9.86 21.17 15.03
CA GLU A 64 10.22 19.78 15.32
C GLU A 64 10.99 19.12 14.17
N ALA A 65 10.57 19.36 12.93
CA ALA A 65 11.25 18.84 11.75
C ALA A 65 12.68 19.37 11.63
N ASN A 66 12.90 20.65 11.98
CA ASN A 66 14.25 21.23 11.99
C ASN A 66 15.13 20.61 13.09
N LYS A 67 14.59 20.36 14.29
CA LYS A 67 15.33 19.72 15.40
C LYS A 67 15.92 18.37 15.01
N ILE A 68 15.16 17.58 14.23
CA ILE A 68 15.58 16.24 13.77
C ILE A 68 16.16 16.24 12.35
N ASN A 69 16.39 17.42 11.77
CA ASN A 69 16.99 17.63 10.45
C ASN A 69 16.25 16.90 9.30
N ILE A 70 14.92 16.95 9.28
CA ILE A 70 14.11 16.41 8.18
C ILE A 70 13.15 17.47 7.61
N PRO A 71 12.66 17.30 6.36
CA PRO A 71 11.61 18.16 5.84
C PRO A 71 10.31 18.02 6.63
N TYR A 72 9.64 19.14 6.93
CA TYR A 72 8.37 19.15 7.66
C TYR A 72 7.29 18.28 7.00
N GLN A 73 7.28 18.18 5.67
CA GLN A 73 6.37 17.32 4.91
C GLN A 73 6.62 15.83 5.19
N SER A 74 7.88 15.44 5.34
CA SER A 74 8.24 14.07 5.72
C SER A 74 7.81 13.76 7.15
N LEU A 75 7.96 14.72 8.07
CA LEU A 75 7.48 14.57 9.44
C LEU A 75 5.95 14.42 9.49
N ILE A 76 5.20 15.20 8.70
CA ILE A 76 3.75 15.07 8.60
C ILE A 76 3.36 13.66 8.15
N LYS A 77 4.03 13.10 7.13
CA LYS A 77 3.77 11.72 6.67
C LYS A 77 3.98 10.70 7.78
N GLN A 78 5.06 10.83 8.56
CA GLN A 78 5.32 9.92 9.69
C GLN A 78 4.25 10.02 10.78
N TYR A 79 3.78 11.22 11.10
CA TYR A 79 2.69 11.39 12.09
C TYR A 79 1.37 10.78 11.61
N ILE A 80 1.01 10.95 10.33
CA ILE A 80 -0.17 10.30 9.75
C ILE A 80 -0.02 8.78 9.82
N GLN A 81 1.14 8.24 9.43
CA GLN A 81 1.41 6.81 9.49
C GLN A 81 1.30 6.25 10.91
N LYS A 82 1.89 6.94 11.90
CA LYS A 82 1.78 6.57 13.32
C LYS A 82 0.32 6.58 13.79
N GLY A 83 -0.45 7.60 13.41
CA GLY A 83 -1.87 7.72 13.78
C GLY A 83 -2.73 6.60 13.19
N VAL A 84 -2.44 6.13 11.98
CA VAL A 84 -3.13 4.98 11.36
C VAL A 84 -2.69 3.66 11.99
N ALA A 85 -1.39 3.49 12.29
CA ALA A 85 -0.84 2.25 12.82
C ALA A 85 -1.14 2.02 14.32
N SER A 86 -1.49 3.07 15.06
CA SER A 86 -1.85 2.97 16.49
C SER A 86 -3.31 2.57 16.72
N LYS A 87 -3.96 1.99 15.70
CA LYS A 87 -5.35 1.59 15.67
C LYS A 87 -5.44 0.08 15.43
#